data_AF-A0AAN0XZ53-F1
#
_entry.id   AF-A0AAN0XZ53-F1
#
_cell.length_a   1.000
_cell.length_b   1.000
_cell.length_c   1.000
_cell.angle_alpha   90.00
_cell.angle_beta   90.00
_cell.angle_gamma   90.00
#
_symmetry.space_group_name_H-M   'P 1'
#
loop_
_entity.id
_entity.type
_entity.pdbx_description
1 polymer ?
#
loop_
_entity_poly.entity_id
_entity_poly.type
_entity_poly.pdbx_seq_one_letter_code
_entity_poly.pdbx_strand_id
1 'polypeptide(L)'
;MNPRTAAPLTESIITSKKHAWDAKHRLQEFGLEAKVIERNSSNAFLCISYNRFEEDESFDAIKRVRELMQKENKSFKFTVAPM
;
A
#
# COMPACT_ATOMS: atom_id res chain seq x y z
N MET A 1 -20.79 -20.94 -10.00
CA MET A 1 -19.83 -19.90 -9.58
C MET A 1 -20.16 -19.53 -8.14
N ASN A 2 -19.34 -19.96 -7.18
CA ASN A 2 -19.53 -19.57 -5.78
C ASN A 2 -18.63 -18.35 -5.52
N PRO A 3 -19.15 -17.22 -5.03
CA PRO A 3 -18.30 -16.17 -4.51
C PRO A 3 -17.76 -16.66 -3.17
N ARG A 4 -16.61 -17.35 -3.19
CA ARG A 4 -15.75 -17.37 -2.01
C ARG A 4 -15.30 -15.92 -1.87
N THR A 5 -15.96 -15.15 -1.01
CA THR A 5 -15.49 -13.84 -0.57
C THR A 5 -14.08 -14.03 -0.04
N ALA A 6 -13.06 -13.75 -0.86
CA ALA A 6 -11.69 -13.69 -0.39
C ALA A 6 -11.65 -12.62 0.71
N ALA A 7 -11.12 -12.98 1.87
CA ALA A 7 -10.86 -11.99 2.89
C ALA A 7 -9.87 -10.96 2.33
N PRO A 8 -10.12 -9.65 2.47
CA PRO A 8 -9.19 -8.62 2.03
C PRO A 8 -7.88 -8.76 2.81
N LEU A 9 -6.75 -8.77 2.10
CA LEU A 9 -5.43 -8.66 2.71
C LEU A 9 -5.18 -7.19 3.02
N THR A 10 -4.56 -6.91 4.17
CA THR A 10 -4.21 -5.54 4.56
C THR A 10 -2.72 -5.45 4.87
N GLU A 11 -2.00 -4.63 4.11
CA GLU A 11 -0.60 -4.29 4.35
C GLU A 11 -0.47 -2.91 4.99
N SER A 12 0.47 -2.73 5.91
CA SER A 12 0.68 -1.47 6.63
C SER A 12 2.12 -0.99 6.55
N ILE A 13 2.32 0.26 6.14
CA ILE A 13 3.63 0.85 5.88
C ILE A 13 3.77 2.14 6.66
N ILE A 14 4.91 2.36 7.31
CA ILE A 14 5.22 3.65 7.94
C ILE A 14 6.05 4.47 6.97
N THR A 15 5.55 5.64 6.59
CA THR A 15 6.30 6.62 5.78
C THR A 15 5.94 8.05 6.19
N SER A 16 6.55 9.06 5.58
CA SER A 16 6.17 10.45 5.85
C SER A 16 4.75 10.76 5.35
N LYS A 17 4.06 11.74 5.94
CA LYS A 17 2.72 12.16 5.47
C LYS A 17 2.65 12.43 3.96
N LYS A 18 3.60 13.21 3.43
CA LYS A 18 3.67 13.55 2.00
C LYS A 18 3.68 12.30 1.12
N HIS A 19 4.59 11.37 1.42
CA HIS A 19 4.70 10.11 0.67
C HIS A 19 3.51 9.16 0.88
N ALA A 20 2.86 9.16 2.04
CA ALA A 20 1.68 8.33 2.26
C ALA A 20 0.50 8.78 1.39
N TRP A 21 0.29 10.09 1.27
CA TRP A 21 -0.74 10.65 0.39
C TRP A 21 -0.42 10.42 -1.10
N ASP A 22 0.84 10.59 -1.50
CA ASP A 22 1.28 10.30 -2.88
C ASP A 22 1.08 8.83 -3.24
N ALA A 23 1.54 7.92 -2.38
CA ALA A 23 1.37 6.49 -2.57
C ALA A 23 -0.11 6.08 -2.59
N LYS A 24 -0.97 6.67 -1.74
CA LYS A 24 -2.42 6.46 -1.80
C LYS A 24 -3.00 6.85 -3.17
N HIS A 25 -2.61 8.01 -3.70
CA HIS A 25 -3.08 8.46 -5.01
C HIS A 25 -2.68 7.48 -6.12
N ARG A 26 -1.40 7.08 -6.15
CA ARG A 26 -0.90 6.14 -7.16
C ARG A 26 -1.57 4.76 -7.04
N LEU A 27 -1.75 4.24 -5.82
CA LEU A 27 -2.44 2.97 -5.60
C LEU A 27 -3.89 3.03 -6.09
N GLN A 28 -4.57 4.16 -5.88
CA GLN A 28 -5.94 4.37 -6.37
C GLN A 28 -6.01 4.39 -7.91
N GLU A 29 -4.97 4.87 -8.60
CA GLU A 29 -4.88 4.79 -10.08
C GLU A 29 -4.76 3.34 -10.57
N PHE A 30 -4.19 2.44 -9.76
CA PHE A 30 -4.15 1.00 -10.03
C PHE A 30 -5.41 0.27 -9.55
N GLY A 31 -6.44 0.98 -9.08
CA GLY A 31 -7.66 0.38 -8.55
C GLY A 31 -7.52 -0.23 -7.14
N LEU A 32 -6.39 0.03 -6.45
CA LEU A 32 -6.15 -0.45 -5.10
C LEU A 32 -6.68 0.56 -4.07
N GLU A 33 -7.36 0.05 -3.05
CA GLU A 33 -7.83 0.89 -1.96
C GLU A 33 -6.74 1.05 -0.92
N ALA A 34 -6.37 2.31 -0.63
CA ALA A 34 -5.39 2.62 0.41
C ALA A 34 -5.89 3.73 1.35
N LYS A 35 -5.63 3.55 2.64
CA LYS A 35 -5.99 4.46 3.71
C LYS A 35 -4.76 5.02 4.39
N VAL A 36 -4.69 6.35 4.49
CA VAL A 36 -3.64 7.05 5.22
C VAL A 36 -4.12 7.32 6.65
N ILE A 37 -3.35 6.88 7.64
CA ILE A 37 -3.61 7.13 9.07
C ILE A 37 -2.42 7.94 9.60
N GLU A 38 -2.65 9.21 9.92
CA GLU A 38 -1.58 10.06 10.45
C GLU A 38 -1.13 9.59 11.83
N ARG A 39 0.19 9.39 12.01
CA ARG A 39 0.76 8.94 13.29
C ARG A 39 1.24 10.10 14.15
N ASN A 40 1.94 11.05 13.54
CA ASN A 40 2.49 12.24 14.18
C ASN A 40 2.67 13.36 13.15
N SER A 41 3.33 14.47 13.50
CA SER A 41 3.54 15.65 12.66
C SER A 41 4.21 15.34 11.30
N SER A 42 5.06 14.31 11.24
CA SER A 42 5.90 14.02 10.08
C SER A 42 5.57 12.68 9.40
N ASN A 43 5.03 11.72 10.14
CA ASN A 43 4.83 10.34 9.71
C ASN A 43 3.35 9.94 9.69
N ALA A 44 3.02 9.05 8.75
CA ALA A 44 1.72 8.40 8.62
C ALA A 44 1.90 6.90 8.33
N PHE A 45 0.87 6.14 8.66
CA PHE A 45 0.68 4.79 8.20
C PHE A 45 -0.09 4.80 6.89
N LEU A 46 0.34 4.01 5.93
CA LEU A 46 -0.40 3.70 4.72
C LEU A 46 -0.87 2.25 4.84
N CYS A 47 -2.18 2.06 4.95
CA CYS A 47 -2.83 0.76 4.95
C CYS A 47 -3.36 0.48 3.55
N ILE A 48 -2.92 -0.61 2.92
CA ILE A 48 -3.34 -0.99 1.56
C ILE A 48 -4.20 -2.24 1.68
N SER A 49 -5.40 -2.21 1.12
CA SER A 49 -6.33 -3.34 1.10
C SER A 49 -6.46 -3.89 -0.32
N TYR A 50 -6.24 -5.19 -0.50
CA TYR A 50 -6.35 -5.86 -1.80
C TYR A 50 -6.93 -7.27 -1.68
N ASN A 51 -7.51 -7.77 -2.77
CA ASN A 51 -8.15 -9.08 -2.82
C ASN A 51 -7.16 -10.17 -3.25
N ARG A 52 -7.22 -11.35 -2.60
CA ARG A 52 -6.41 -12.53 -2.96
C ARG A 52 -6.63 -13.07 -4.38
N PHE A 53 -7.75 -12.75 -5.03
CA PHE A 53 -7.97 -13.20 -6.42
C PHE A 53 -7.17 -12.38 -7.44
N GLU A 54 -6.64 -11.23 -7.03
CA GLU A 54 -5.80 -10.34 -7.82
C GLU A 54 -4.40 -10.23 -7.17
N GLU A 55 -3.95 -11.28 -6.47
CA GLU A 55 -2.72 -11.24 -5.65
C GLU A 55 -1.50 -10.88 -6.50
N ASP A 56 -1.36 -11.45 -7.70
CA ASP A 56 -0.25 -11.14 -8.61
C ASP A 56 -0.27 -9.68 -9.12
N GLU A 57 -1.43 -9.17 -9.52
CA GLU A 57 -1.56 -7.81 -10.07
C GLU A 57 -1.48 -6.73 -8.98
N SER A 58 -2.10 -6.99 -7.83
CA SER A 58 -2.06 -6.12 -6.66
C SER A 58 -0.64 -6.05 -6.08
N PHE A 59 0.04 -7.19 -6.00
CA PHE A 59 1.43 -7.23 -5.54
C PHE A 59 2.38 -6.56 -6.53
N ASP A 60 2.16 -6.72 -7.84
CA ASP A 60 2.95 -6.01 -8.86
C ASP A 60 2.72 -4.49 -8.78
N ALA A 61 1.48 -4.04 -8.58
CA ALA A 61 1.16 -2.62 -8.38
C ALA A 61 1.79 -2.06 -7.09
N ILE A 62 1.68 -2.77 -5.95
CA ILE A 62 2.34 -2.39 -4.69
C ILE A 62 3.86 -2.33 -4.89
N LYS A 63 4.43 -3.30 -5.59
CA LYS A 63 5.87 -3.35 -5.90
C LYS A 63 6.31 -2.21 -6.82
N ARG A 64 5.54 -1.87 -7.86
CA ARG A 64 5.81 -0.72 -8.73
C ARG A 64 5.76 0.58 -7.95
N VAL A 65 4.72 0.79 -7.15
CA VAL A 65 4.60 1.97 -6.27
C VAL A 65 5.78 2.02 -5.30
N ARG A 66 6.21 0.87 -4.75
CA ARG A 66 7.40 0.76 -3.89
C ARG A 66 8.67 1.17 -4.61
N GLU A 67 8.93 0.64 -5.80
CA GLU A 67 10.14 0.96 -6.58
C GLU A 67 10.19 2.44 -6.96
N LEU A 68 9.05 3.02 -7.33
CA LEU A 68 8.92 4.45 -7.58
C LEU A 68 9.23 5.27 -6.32
N MET A 69 8.59 4.94 -5.19
CA MET A 69 8.80 5.63 -3.92
C MET A 69 10.24 5.48 -3.39
N GLN A 70 10.88 4.33 -3.58
CA GLN A 70 12.27 4.11 -3.17
C GLN A 70 13.28 4.86 -4.05
N LYS A 71 13.03 4.99 -5.35
CA LYS A 71 13.85 5.83 -6.23
C LYS A 71 13.77 7.30 -5.85
N GLU A 72 12.59 7.76 -5.45
CA GLU A 72 12.38 9.14 -5.01
C GLU A 72 12.86 9.38 -3.57
N ASN A 73 12.91 8.34 -2.72
CA ASN A 73 13.31 8.47 -1.32
C ASN A 73 14.06 7.24 -0.77
N LYS A 74 15.39 7.35 -0.63
CA LYS A 74 16.28 6.30 -0.08
C LYS A 74 15.94 5.85 1.36
N SER A 75 15.14 6.62 2.11
CA SER A 75 14.72 6.28 3.48
C SER A 75 13.39 5.54 3.58
N PHE A 76 12.75 5.17 2.46
CA PHE A 76 11.47 4.48 2.46
C PHE A 76 11.61 3.01 2.87
N LYS A 77 11.30 2.69 4.14
CA LYS A 77 11.33 1.32 4.69
C LYS A 77 9.92 0.74 4.75
N PHE A 78 9.72 -0.33 4.00
CA PHE A 78 8.46 -1.09 3.95
C PHE A 78 8.62 -2.34 4.81
N THR A 79 7.90 -2.43 5.92
CA THR A 79 7.86 -3.64 6.73
C THR A 79 6.61 -4.40 6.32
N VAL A 80 6.79 -5.46 5.52
CA VAL A 80 5.71 -6.40 5.24
C VAL A 80 5.55 -7.24 6.49
N ALA A 81 4.50 -6.99 7.27
CA ALA A 81 4.13 -7.89 8.35
C ALA A 81 3.39 -9.08 7.73
N PRO A 82 3.94 -10.30 7.77
CA PRO A 82 3.12 -11.48 7.51
C PRO A 82 2.03 -11.55 8.58
N MET A 83 0.82 -11.93 8.20
CA MET A 83 -0.18 -12.46 9.14
C MET A 83 -0.07 -13.98 9.17
#